data_AF-A0A379Z6L9-F1
#
_entry.id   AF-A0A379Z6L9-F1
#
_cell.length_a   1.000
_cell.length_b   1.000
_cell.length_c   1.000
_cell.angle_alpha   90.00
_cell.angle_beta   90.00
_cell.angle_gamma   90.00
#
_symmetry.space_group_name_H-M   'P 1'
#
loop_
_entity.id
_entity.type
_entity.pdbx_description
1 polymer ?
#
loop_
_entity_poly.entity_id
_entity_poly.type
_entity_poly.pdbx_seq_one_letter_code
_entity_poly.pdbx_strand_id
1 'polypeptide(L)' 'MNTYPYFDEAAGGLRFAAMLDALDSLPPGSVVLLHPCCHNPTGTDLTAEQWRATLRGAAAA' A
#
# COMPACT_ATOMS: atom_id res chain seq x y z
N MET A 1 13.52 -9.88 3.06
CA MET A 1 12.34 -9.71 2.20
C MET A 1 11.76 -8.35 2.56
N ASN A 2 11.76 -7.39 1.64
CA ASN A 2 11.26 -6.05 1.92
C ASN A 2 9.77 -6.01 1.59
N THR A 3 8.94 -6.02 2.63
CA THR A 3 7.48 -5.90 2.51
C THR A 3 7.01 -4.69 3.29
N TYR A 4 5.87 -4.14 2.90
CA TYR A 4 5.19 -3.08 3.63
C TYR A 4 3.91 -3.63 4.29
N PRO A 5 3.42 -3.02 5.37
CA PRO A 5 2.17 -3.44 6.00
C PRO A 5 1.02 -3.33 5.01
N TYR A 6 0.27 -4.41 4.80
CA TYR A 6 -0.88 -4.40 3.88
C TYR A 6 -2.17 -4.88 4.54
N PHE A 7 -2.17 -6.07 5.14
CA PHE A 7 -3.39 -6.69 5.66
C PHE A 7 -3.31 -6.91 7.18
N ASP A 8 -4.44 -6.74 7.85
CA ASP A 8 -4.66 -7.05 9.25
C ASP A 8 -5.48 -8.34 9.32
N GLU A 9 -4.86 -9.43 9.75
CA GLU A 9 -5.53 -10.73 9.84
C GLU A 9 -6.60 -10.79 10.93
N ALA A 10 -6.44 -9.99 12.00
CA ALA A 10 -7.40 -9.97 13.09
C ALA A 10 -8.65 -9.15 12.73
N ALA A 11 -8.46 -8.02 12.05
CA ALA A 11 -9.55 -7.17 11.59
C ALA A 11 -10.15 -7.60 10.24
N GLY A 12 -9.44 -8.44 9.48
CA GLY A 12 -9.87 -8.93 8.16
C GLY A 12 -9.87 -7.84 7.08
N GLY A 13 -8.91 -6.91 7.12
CA GLY A 13 -8.94 -5.74 6.24
C GLY A 13 -7.60 -5.07 6.01
N LEU A 14 -7.62 -4.01 5.22
CA LEU A 14 -6.42 -3.26 4.81
C LEU A 14 -5.87 -2.40 5.97
N ARG A 15 -4.56 -2.49 6.22
CA ARG A 15 -3.79 -1.62 7.12
C ARG A 15 -3.40 -0.31 6.44
N PHE A 16 -4.37 0.42 5.91
CA PHE A 16 -4.10 1.52 4.98
C PHE A 16 -3.17 2.61 5.51
N ALA A 17 -3.36 3.06 6.76
CA ALA A 17 -2.49 4.09 7.35
C ALA A 17 -1.04 3.61 7.46
N ALA A 18 -0.82 2.41 8.02
CA ALA A 18 0.52 1.83 8.15
C ALA A 18 1.16 1.49 6.80
N MET A 19 0.35 1.12 5.79
CA MET A 19 0.78 0.95 4.41
C MET A 19 1.35 2.27 3.88
N LEU A 20 0.57 3.36 4.01
CA LEU A 20 0.94 4.67 3.49
C LEU A 20 2.19 5.23 4.20
N ASP A 21 2.24 5.17 5.53
CA ASP A 21 3.41 5.60 6.31
C ASP A 21 4.70 4.87 5.89
N ALA A 22 4.59 3.56 5.59
CA ALA A 22 5.72 2.78 5.11
C ALA A 22 6.18 3.25 3.72
N LEU A 23 5.24 3.53 2.80
CA LEU A 23 5.56 4.02 1.46
C LEU A 23 6.17 5.43 1.50
N ASP A 24 5.65 6.32 2.34
CA ASP A 24 6.16 7.69 2.47
C ASP A 24 7.55 7.75 3.13
N SER A 25 7.94 6.72 3.87
CA SER A 25 9.27 6.59 4.48
C SER A 25 10.35 6.07 3.51
N LEU A 26 9.99 5.66 2.30
CA LEU A 26 10.94 5.09 1.35
C LEU A 26 11.90 6.15 0.80
N PRO A 27 13.20 5.83 0.62
CA PRO A 27 14.13 6.75 -0.01
C PRO A 27 13.71 7.13 -1.44
N PRO A 28 14.03 8.36 -1.91
CA PRO A 28 13.81 8.74 -3.31
C PRO A 28 14.44 7.74 -4.29
N GLY A 29 13.72 7.42 -5.37
CA GLY A 29 14.14 6.44 -6.37
C GLY A 29 13.83 4.97 -6.02
N SER A 30 13.14 4.71 -4.90
CA SER A 30 12.64 3.38 -4.56
C SER A 30 11.61 2.87 -5.58
N VAL A 31 11.60 1.56 -5.83
CA VAL A 31 10.60 0.89 -6.67
C VAL A 31 9.58 0.18 -5.78
N VAL A 32 8.31 0.46 -5.98
CA VAL A 32 7.20 -0.15 -5.25
C VAL A 32 6.39 -1.06 -6.18
N LEU A 33 6.22 -2.32 -5.79
CA LEU A 33 5.33 -3.25 -6.48
C LEU A 33 3.95 -3.20 -5.83
N LEU A 34 2.94 -2.81 -6.62
CA LEU A 34 1.54 -2.76 -6.22
C LEU A 34 0.74 -3.73 -7.08
N HIS A 35 -0.06 -4.59 -6.45
CA HIS A 35 -1.06 -5.38 -7.17
C HIS A 35 -2.22 -4.45 -7.56
N PRO A 36 -2.60 -4.39 -8.86
CA PRO A 36 -3.61 -3.42 -9.32
C PRO A 36 -5.02 -3.76 -8.82
N CYS A 37 -5.32 -5.05 -8.70
CA CYS A 37 -6.55 -5.60 -8.14
C CYS A 37 -6.33 -7.06 -7.75
N CYS A 38 -7.31 -7.65 -7.06
CA CYS A 38 -7.31 -9.02 -6.58
C CYS A 38 -6.02 -9.37 -5.83
N HIS A 39 -5.62 -8.52 -4.87
CA HIS A 39 -4.36 -8.66 -4.16
C HIS A 39 -4.15 -10.10 -3.66
N ASN A 40 -3.11 -10.78 -4.15
CA ASN A 40 -2.76 -12.13 -3.72
C ASN A 40 -1.87 -12.07 -2.46
N PRO A 41 -2.19 -12.75 -1.34
CA PRO A 41 -3.24 -13.76 -1.16
C PRO A 41 -4.56 -13.29 -0.53
N THR A 42 -4.66 -12.01 -0.16
CA THR A 42 -5.72 -11.52 0.76
C THR A 42 -7.05 -11.21 0.07
N GLY A 43 -7.06 -11.06 -1.24
CA GLY A 43 -8.20 -10.56 -2.02
C GLY A 43 -8.63 -9.13 -1.68
N THR A 44 -7.91 -8.43 -0.80
CA THR A 44 -8.27 -7.10 -0.32
C THR A 44 -7.62 -6.04 -1.19
N ASP A 45 -8.42 -5.18 -1.82
CA ASP A 45 -7.93 -4.14 -2.71
C ASP A 45 -8.09 -2.74 -2.10
N LEU A 46 -7.31 -1.79 -2.63
CA LEU A 46 -7.49 -0.37 -2.34
C LEU A 46 -8.77 0.14 -3.01
N THR A 47 -9.52 0.98 -2.29
CA THR A 47 -10.60 1.78 -2.89
C THR A 47 -10.02 2.82 -3.86
N ALA A 48 -10.85 3.39 -4.73
CA ALA A 48 -10.42 4.45 -5.65
C ALA A 48 -9.89 5.71 -4.93
N GLU A 49 -10.37 6.00 -3.72
CA GLU A 49 -9.82 7.10 -2.92
C GLU A 49 -8.44 6.77 -2.34
N GLN A 50 -8.28 5.55 -1.81
CA GLN A 50 -7.01 5.07 -1.30
C GLN A 50 -5.94 4.97 -2.40
N TRP A 51 -6.32 4.55 -3.61
CA TRP A 51 -5.44 4.60 -4.78
C TRP A 51 -4.95 6.02 -5.07
N ARG A 52 -5.86 7.00 -5.09
CA ARG A 52 -5.50 8.40 -5.30
C ARG A 52 -4.55 8.92 -4.21
N ALA A 53 -4.75 8.53 -2.95
CA ALA A 53 -3.86 8.91 -1.85
C ALA A 53 -2.48 8.24 -1.99
N THR A 54 -2.44 6.93 -2.27
CA THR A 54 -1.20 6.15 -2.46
C THR A 54 -0.33 6.73 -3.57
N LEU A 55 -0.94 7.06 -4.71
CA LEU A 55 -0.22 7.63 -5.86
C LEU A 55 0.22 9.08 -5.61
N ARG A 56 -0.50 9.87 -4.79
CA ARG A 56 -0.05 11.22 -4.43
C ARG A 56 1.14 11.20 -3.48
N GLY A 57 1.16 10.32 -2.48
CA GLY A 57 2.28 10.17 -1.54
C GLY A 57 3.53 9.61 -2.23
N ALA A 58 3.36 8.58 -3.06
CA ALA A 58 4.48 7.93 -3.74
C ALA A 58 5.03 8.69 -4.96
N ALA A 59 4.26 9.58 -5.60
CA ALA A 59 4.68 10.32 -6.79
C ALA A 59 5.12 11.78 -6.53
N ALA A 60 5.26 12.19 -5.26
CA ALA A 60 5.61 13.57 -4.90
C ALA A 60 7.13 13.83 -4.72
N ALA A 61 8.00 13.01 -5.32
CA ALA A 61 9.45 13.22 -5.34
C ALA A 61 9.99 13.31 -6.78
#